data_AF-A0A976LDX1-F1
#
_entry.id   AF-A0A976LDX1-F1
#
_cell.length_a   1.000
_cell.length_b   1.000
_cell.length_c   1.000
_cell.angle_alpha   90.00
_cell.angle_beta   90.00
_cell.angle_gamma   90.00
#
_symmetry.space_group_name_H-M   'P 1'
#
loop_
_entity.id
_entity.type
_entity.pdbx_description
1 polymer ?
#
loop_
_entity_poly.entity_id
_entity_poly.type
_entity_poly.pdbx_seq_one_letter_code
_entity_poly.pdbx_strand_id
1 'polypeptide(L)' 'MIEQEFLRLEDISPRRGRKNGGIGFLPMSRSAFLMQVRNGVLPQPIYLSPGCPMWKRSELLAAIEKLSAQRQAA' A
#
# COMPACT_ATOMS: atom_id res chain seq x y z
N MET A 1 4.62 15.84 12.45
CA MET A 1 3.76 14.83 11.79
C MET A 1 4.26 13.48 12.24
N ILE A 2 3.44 12.69 12.95
CA ILE A 2 3.85 11.34 13.36
C ILE A 2 3.75 10.47 12.11
N GLU A 3 4.90 10.05 11.57
CA GLU A 3 4.92 9.08 10.48
C GLU A 3 4.41 7.75 11.02
N GLN A 4 3.23 7.32 10.58
CA GLN A 4 2.70 6.01 10.94
C GLN A 4 3.60 4.93 10.33
N GLU A 5 4.21 4.11 11.17
CA GLU A 5 5.09 3.00 10.76
C GLU A 5 4.33 1.93 9.98
N PHE A 6 3.06 1.71 10.34
CA PHE A 6 2.17 0.74 9.72
C PHE A 6 0.97 1.43 9.08
N LEU A 7 0.66 1.03 7.85
CA LEU A 7 -0.47 1.51 7.07
C LEU A 7 -1.53 0.42 6.97
N ARG A 8 -2.79 0.79 7.18
CA ARG A 8 -3.92 -0.07 6.86
C ARG A 8 -4.25 0.07 5.39
N LEU A 9 -5.04 -0.88 4.90
CA LEU A 9 -5.52 -0.85 3.51
C LEU A 9 -6.30 0.44 3.16
N GLU A 10 -6.97 1.04 4.15
CA GLU A 10 -7.70 2.31 3.97
C GLU A 10 -6.79 3.53 3.86
N ASP A 11 -5.60 3.46 4.45
CA ASP A 11 -4.58 4.52 4.35
C ASP A 11 -3.85 4.43 3.00
N ILE A 12 -3.68 3.22 2.46
CA ILE A 12 -2.97 2.97 1.20
C ILE A 12 -3.84 3.29 -0.01
N SER A 13 -5.06 2.74 -0.02
CA SER A 13 -6.02 2.89 -1.10
C SER A 13 -7.36 3.34 -0.50
N PRO A 14 -7.57 4.66 -0.36
CA PRO A 14 -8.80 5.16 0.22
C PRO A 14 -10.01 4.72 -0.60
N ARG A 15 -11.10 4.40 0.10
CA ARG A 15 -12.36 4.01 -0.53
C ARG A 15 -12.85 5.17 -1.42
N ARG A 16 -13.31 4.88 -2.65
CA ARG A 16 -13.86 5.89 -3.59
C ARG A 16 -14.81 6.85 -2.84
N GLY A 17 -14.56 8.15 -2.95
CA GLY A 17 -15.38 9.21 -2.34
C GLY A 17 -14.93 9.68 -0.95
N ARG A 18 -14.03 8.98 -0.25
CA ARG A 18 -13.40 9.48 0.98
C ARG A 18 -12.08 10.17 0.64
N LYS A 19 -12.10 11.50 0.59
CA LYS A 19 -10.90 12.34 0.75
C LYS A 19 -10.48 12.33 2.22
N ASN A 20 -10.19 11.16 2.79
CA ASN A 20 -9.45 11.18 4.04
C ASN A 20 -8.07 11.72 3.67
N GLY A 21 -7.61 12.76 4.34
CA GLY A 21 -6.28 13.35 4.17
C GLY A 21 -5.12 12.39 4.49
N GLY A 22 -5.36 11.09 4.48
CA GLY A 22 -4.33 10.07 4.35
C GLY A 22 -3.67 10.26 2.99
N ILE A 23 -2.34 10.22 3.01
CA ILE A 23 -1.49 10.17 1.83
C ILE A 23 -2.06 9.05 0.97
N GLY A 24 -2.81 9.36 -0.09
CA GLY A 24 -3.28 8.38 -1.06
C GLY A 24 -2.04 7.80 -1.71
N PHE A 25 -1.47 6.76 -1.08
CA PHE A 25 -0.12 6.27 -1.35
C PHE A 25 0.01 5.76 -2.77
N LEU A 26 -1.10 5.26 -3.30
CA LEU A 26 -1.14 4.65 -4.62
C LEU A 26 -2.36 5.12 -5.42
N PRO A 27 -2.18 5.53 -6.69
CA PRO A 27 -3.27 5.84 -7.60
C PRO A 27 -3.89 4.54 -8.14
N MET A 28 -4.23 3.59 -7.26
CA MET A 28 -4.81 2.31 -7.64
C MET A 28 -5.97 1.94 -6.73
N SER A 29 -6.89 1.14 -7.27
CA SER A 29 -8.01 0.61 -6.49
C SER A 29 -7.54 -0.42 -5.46
N ARG A 30 -8.29 -0.57 -4.36
CA ARG A 30 -8.06 -1.59 -3.33
C ARG A 30 -7.91 -3.00 -3.91
N SER A 31 -8.76 -3.36 -4.86
CA SER A 31 -8.71 -4.68 -5.50
C SER A 31 -7.43 -4.88 -6.31
N ALA A 32 -7.00 -3.85 -7.05
CA ALA A 32 -5.75 -3.90 -7.80
C ALA A 32 -4.55 -4.01 -6.85
N PHE A 33 -4.57 -3.29 -5.73
CA PHE A 33 -3.53 -3.37 -4.71
C PHE A 33 -3.42 -4.79 -4.13
N LEU A 34 -4.55 -5.36 -3.71
CA LEU A 34 -4.61 -6.72 -3.19
C LEU A 34 -4.19 -7.77 -4.22
N MET A 35 -4.49 -7.58 -5.51
CA MET A 35 -3.95 -8.47 -6.55
C MET A 35 -2.43 -8.41 -6.64
N GLN A 36 -1.84 -7.21 -6.60
CA GLN A 36 -0.38 -7.07 -6.66
C GLN A 36 0.31 -7.68 -5.44
N VAL A 37 -0.30 -7.56 -4.26
CA VAL A 37 0.14 -8.27 -3.04
C VAL A 37 0.05 -9.78 -3.25
N ARG A 38 -1.09 -10.30 -3.75
CA ARG A 38 -1.27 -11.74 -4.01
C ARG A 38 -0.27 -12.27 -5.04
N ASN A 39 0.09 -11.47 -6.04
CA ASN A 39 1.05 -11.83 -7.08
C ASN A 39 2.51 -11.71 -6.62
N GLY A 40 2.76 -11.26 -5.38
CA GLY A 40 4.11 -11.11 -4.83
C GLY A 40 4.87 -9.87 -5.34
N VAL A 41 4.18 -8.96 -6.02
CA VAL A 41 4.76 -7.71 -6.52
C VAL A 41 4.88 -6.68 -5.39
N LEU A 42 3.88 -6.64 -4.52
CA LEU A 42 3.87 -5.80 -3.31
C LEU A 42 4.04 -6.67 -2.05
N PRO A 43 4.55 -6.10 -0.95
CA PRO A 43 4.78 -6.83 0.29
C PRO A 43 3.48 -7.44 0.85
N GLN A 44 3.62 -8.61 1.49
CA GLN A 44 2.51 -9.26 2.19
C GLN A 44 2.13 -8.47 3.44
N PRO A 45 0.85 -8.51 3.86
CA PRO A 45 0.43 -7.88 5.10
C PRO A 45 1.01 -8.62 6.31
N ILE A 46 1.28 -7.84 7.35
CA ILE A 46 1.49 -8.29 8.71
C ILE A 46 0.16 -8.18 9.44
N TYR A 47 -0.20 -9.23 10.18
CA TYR A 47 -1.42 -9.27 10.99
C TYR A 47 -1.06 -9.00 12.45
N LEU A 48 -1.39 -7.81 12.97
CA LEU A 48 -1.22 -7.52 14.41
C LEU A 48 -2.36 -8.12 15.24
N SER A 49 -3.49 -8.44 14.61
CA SER A 49 -4.61 -9.18 15.18
C SER A 49 -5.39 -9.91 14.08
N PRO A 50 -6.21 -10.93 14.42
CA PRO A 50 -7.06 -11.60 13.44
C PRO A 50 -7.93 -10.60 12.66
N GLY A 51 -7.79 -10.58 11.34
CA GLY A 51 -8.58 -9.69 10.46
C GLY A 51 -8.08 -8.26 10.33
N CYS A 52 -6.92 -7.90 10.91
CA CYS A 52 -6.33 -6.56 10.78
C CYS A 52 -5.02 -6.61 9.97
N PRO A 53 -5.08 -6.69 8.62
CA PRO A 53 -3.90 -6.66 7.78
C PRO A 53 -3.31 -5.25 7.73
N MET A 54 -2.02 -5.14 8.01
CA MET A 54 -1.25 -3.91 7.99
C MET A 54 0.04 -4.10 7.19
N TRP A 55 0.57 -3.01 6.65
CA TRP A 55 1.80 -3.02 5.87
C TRP A 55 2.77 -2.01 6.45
N LYS A 56 4.06 -2.35 6.48
CA LYS A 56 5.09 -1.37 6.82
C LYS A 56 5.17 -0.31 5.74
N ARG A 57 5.15 0.96 6.14
CA ARG A 57 5.24 2.11 5.24
C ARG A 57 6.52 2.07 4.40
N SER A 58 7.66 1.77 5.03
CA SER A 58 8.97 1.71 4.38
C SER A 58 9.06 0.62 3.32
N GLU A 59 8.55 -0.58 3.61
CA GLU A 59 8.54 -1.69 2.66
C GLU A 59 7.64 -1.41 1.46
N LEU A 60 6.48 -0.80 1.70
CA LEU A 60 5.61 -0.36 0.61
C LEU A 60 6.29 0.68 -0.27
N LEU A 61 6.89 1.71 0.32
CA LEU A 61 7.63 2.73 -0.43
C LEU A 61 8.73 2.13 -1.30
N ALA A 62 9.56 1.25 -0.73
CA ALA A 62 10.63 0.59 -1.46
C ALA A 62 10.11 -0.28 -2.62
N ALA A 63 9.01 -1.01 -2.41
CA ALA A 63 8.39 -1.81 -3.46
C ALA A 63 7.82 -0.94 -4.59
N ILE A 64 7.21 0.21 -4.25
CA ILE A 64 6.66 1.17 -5.22
C ILE A 64 7.77 1.83 -6.03
N GLU A 65 8.85 2.25 -5.38
CA GLU A 65 10.02 2.82 -6.04
C GLU A 65 10.67 1.82 -7.00
N LYS A 66 10.77 0.55 -6.61
CA LYS A 66 11.24 -0.52 -7.50
C LYS A 66 10.33 -0.70 -8.71
N LEU A 67 9.01 -0.67 -8.51
CA LEU A 67 8.00 -0.75 -9.57
C LEU A 67 8.07 0.43 -10.54
N SER A 68 8.23 1.66 -10.02
CA SER A 68 8.33 2.86 -10.86
C SER A 68 9.62 2.85 -11.66
N ALA A 69 10.75 2.46 -11.06
CA ALA A 69 12.03 2.31 -11.74
C ALA A 69 11.97 1.27 -12.86
N GLN A 70 11.36 0.10 -12.62
CA GLN A 70 11.18 -0.94 -13.64
C GLN A 70 10.33 -0.46 -14.82
N ARG A 71 9.32 0.36 -14.56
CA ARG A 71 8.42 0.90 -15.60
C ARG A 71 9.06 2.03 -16.42
N GLN A 72 10.02 2.77 -15.86
CA GLN A 72 10.75 3.82 -16.58
C GLN A 72 11.91 3.26 -17.43
N ALA A 73 12.37 2.05 -17.14
CA ALA A 73 13.45 1.38 -17.86
C ALA A 73 12.98 0.50 -19.04
N ALA A 74 11.68 0.50 -19.35
CA ALA A 74 11.05 -0.26 -20.44
C ALA A 74 10.42 0.70 -21.46
#